data_AF-A0A109MYS1-F1
#
_entry.id   AF-A0A109MYS1-F1
#
_cell.length_a   1.000
_cell.length_b   1.000
_cell.length_c   1.000
_cell.angle_alpha   90.00
_cell.angle_beta   90.00
_cell.angle_gamma   90.00
#
_symmetry.space_group_name_H-M   'P 1'
#
loop_
_entity.id
_entity.type
_entity.pdbx_description
1 polymer ?
#
loop_
_entity_poly.entity_id
_entity_poly.type
_entity_poly.pdbx_seq_one_letter_code
_entity_poly.pdbx_strand_id
1 'polypeptide(L)'
;MDIFLRNIDPVAMKKIDEMAKRKSISRQEFLKSVVEKVAYEPERNENEVRLERIIEMNFQIMKEATSTISRFENLLVELMEE
;
A
#
# COMPACT_ATOMS: atom_id res chain seq x y z
N MET A 1 -12.44 9.11 -25.87
CA MET A 1 -13.26 7.90 -26.05
C MET A 1 -14.41 7.99 -25.08
N ASP A 2 -15.63 7.71 -25.54
CA ASP A 2 -16.82 7.72 -24.69
C ASP A 2 -17.22 6.30 -24.34
N ILE A 3 -17.60 6.09 -23.08
CA ILE A 3 -18.02 4.79 -22.54
C ILE A 3 -19.40 4.96 -21.94
N PHE A 4 -20.32 4.07 -22.32
CA PHE A 4 -21.67 4.04 -21.78
C PHE A 4 -21.85 2.78 -20.93
N LEU A 5 -22.06 2.98 -19.63
CA LEU A 5 -22.37 1.89 -18.71
C LEU A 5 -23.89 1.72 -18.60
N ARG A 6 -24.39 0.51 -18.85
CA ARG A 6 -25.82 0.16 -18.82
C ARG A 6 -26.07 -0.94 -17.80
N ASN A 7 -27.31 -1.04 -17.33
CA ASN A 7 -27.74 -2.09 -16.39
C ASN A 7 -26.92 -2.13 -15.08
N ILE A 8 -26.50 -0.97 -14.57
CA ILE A 8 -25.89 -0.86 -13.25
C ILE A 8 -26.98 -1.00 -12.20
N ASP A 9 -26.70 -1.75 -11.13
CA ASP A 9 -27.52 -1.79 -9.93
C ASP A 9 -27.82 -0.34 -9.41
N PRO A 10 -29.10 0.05 -9.28
CA PRO A 10 -29.47 1.36 -8.76
C PRO A 10 -28.85 1.69 -7.39
N VAL A 11 -28.64 0.69 -6.53
CA VAL A 11 -28.01 0.88 -5.21
C VAL A 11 -26.53 1.27 -5.37
N ALA A 12 -25.82 0.58 -6.28
CA ALA A 12 -24.44 0.93 -6.59
C ALA A 12 -24.33 2.33 -7.21
N MET A 13 -25.25 2.70 -8.11
CA MET A 13 -25.28 4.03 -8.71
C MET A 13 -25.49 5.13 -7.66
N LYS A 14 -26.37 4.91 -6.68
CA LYS A 14 -26.59 5.84 -5.57
C LYS A 14 -25.34 6.03 -4.71
N LYS A 15 -24.63 4.94 -4.39
CA LYS A 15 -23.36 5.02 -3.65
C LYS A 15 -22.29 5.82 -4.39
N ILE A 16 -22.20 5.65 -5.72
CA ILE A 16 -21.28 6.41 -6.57
C ILE A 16 -21.63 7.91 -6.53
N ASP A 17 -22.92 8.26 -6.58
CA ASP A 17 -23.35 9.65 -6.47
C ASP A 17 -22.98 10.28 -5.13
N GLU A 18 -23.17 9.54 -4.04
CA GLU A 18 -22.79 9.99 -2.71
C GLU A 18 -21.27 10.15 -2.58
N MET A 19 -20.48 9.25 -3.19
CA MET A 19 -19.02 9.39 -3.25
C MET A 19 -18.58 10.62 -4.05
N ALA A 20 -19.18 10.88 -5.21
CA ALA A 20 -18.88 12.04 -6.03
C ALA A 20 -19.24 13.35 -5.31
N LYS A 21 -20.43 13.39 -4.68
CA LYS A 21 -20.89 14.54 -3.87
C LYS A 21 -19.97 14.83 -2.70
N ARG A 22 -19.52 13.80 -1.97
CA ARG A 22 -18.55 13.96 -0.86
C ARG A 22 -17.24 14.59 -1.30
N LYS A 23 -16.84 14.38 -2.54
CA LYS A 23 -15.62 14.95 -3.14
C LYS A 23 -15.88 16.27 -3.88
N SER A 24 -17.12 16.78 -3.87
CA SER A 24 -17.54 17.98 -4.61
C SER A 24 -17.21 17.94 -6.11
N ILE A 25 -17.26 16.74 -6.70
CA ILE A 25 -17.03 16.52 -8.14
C ILE A 25 -18.26 15.91 -8.79
N SER A 26 -18.32 15.98 -10.11
CA SER A 26 -19.38 15.30 -10.85
C SER A 26 -19.22 13.78 -10.80
N ARG A 27 -20.35 13.06 -10.95
CA ARG A 27 -20.35 11.61 -11.14
C ARG A 27 -19.41 11.18 -12.29
N GLN A 28 -19.40 11.96 -13.38
CA GLN A 28 -18.59 11.65 -14.55
C GLN A 28 -17.10 11.77 -14.25
N GLU A 29 -16.67 12.84 -13.58
CA GLU A 29 -15.27 13.00 -13.16
C GLU A 29 -14.87 11.91 -12.16
N PHE A 30 -15.78 11.54 -11.25
CA PHE A 30 -15.53 10.44 -10.34
C PHE A 30 -15.30 9.13 -11.11
N LEU A 31 -16.20 8.76 -12.02
CA LEU A 31 -16.08 7.54 -12.83
C LEU A 31 -14.83 7.56 -13.71
N LYS A 32 -14.51 8.70 -14.33
CA LYS A 32 -13.25 8.89 -15.07
C LYS A 32 -12.05 8.61 -14.19
N SER A 33 -12.00 9.18 -12.98
CA SER A 33 -10.89 8.96 -12.05
C SER A 33 -10.74 7.49 -11.64
N VAL A 34 -11.84 6.75 -11.52
CA VAL A 34 -11.82 5.32 -11.20
C VAL A 34 -11.27 4.52 -12.37
N VAL A 35 -11.71 4.79 -13.60
CA VAL A 35 -11.23 4.10 -14.80
C VAL A 35 -9.74 4.37 -15.02
N GLU A 36 -9.31 5.63 -14.91
CA GLU A 36 -7.89 6.00 -15.00
C GLU A 36 -7.10 5.34 -13.88
N LYS A 37 -7.58 5.37 -12.64
CA LYS A 37 -6.93 4.70 -11.53
C LYS A 37 -6.72 3.22 -11.84
N VAL A 38 -7.76 2.49 -12.24
CA VAL A 38 -7.65 1.05 -12.57
C VAL A 38 -6.67 0.79 -13.73
N ALA A 39 -6.61 1.67 -14.73
CA ALA A 39 -5.67 1.53 -15.84
C ALA A 39 -4.21 1.76 -15.44
N TYR A 40 -3.95 2.69 -14.51
CA TYR A 40 -2.59 3.04 -14.04
C TYR A 40 -2.17 2.33 -12.74
N GLU A 41 -3.10 1.69 -12.02
CA GLU A 41 -2.86 0.98 -10.75
C GLU A 41 -1.94 -0.26 -10.88
N PRO A 42 -1.86 -0.99 -12.01
CA PRO A 42 -0.84 -2.05 -12.17
C PRO A 42 0.59 -1.54 -11.97
N GLU A 43 0.91 -0.34 -12.46
CA GLU A 43 2.23 0.30 -12.27
C GLU A 43 2.46 0.80 -10.84
N ARG A 44 1.38 1.13 -10.10
CA ARG A 44 1.48 1.51 -8.68
C ARG A 44 1.68 0.29 -7.78
N ASN A 45 1.03 -0.82 -8.09
CA ASN A 45 1.15 -2.07 -7.35
C ASN A 45 2.60 -2.60 -7.36
N GLU A 46 3.32 -2.47 -8.48
CA GLU A 46 4.75 -2.86 -8.51
C GLU A 46 5.61 -2.05 -7.54
N ASN A 47 5.32 -0.76 -7.39
CA ASN A 47 6.01 0.10 -6.43
C ASN A 47 5.65 -0.25 -4.99
N GLU A 48 4.38 -0.55 -4.70
CA GLU A 48 3.94 -1.01 -3.37
C GLU A 48 4.59 -2.35 -3.00
N VAL A 49 4.57 -3.34 -3.90
CA VAL A 49 5.25 -4.64 -3.72
C VAL A 49 6.77 -4.47 -3.56
N ARG A 50 7.38 -3.50 -4.24
CA ARG A 50 8.81 -3.17 -4.05
C ARG A 50 9.06 -2.58 -2.66
N LEU A 51 8.20 -1.67 -2.20
CA LEU A 51 8.30 -1.06 -0.87
C LEU A 51 8.11 -2.10 0.23
N GLU A 52 7.13 -3.00 0.11
CA GLU A 52 6.92 -4.11 1.03
C GLU A 52 8.16 -5.00 1.14
N ARG A 53 8.79 -5.36 0.01
CA ARG A 53 10.04 -6.14 -0.01
C ARG A 53 11.20 -5.42 0.70
N ILE A 54 11.32 -4.11 0.53
CA ILE A 54 12.38 -3.33 1.20
C ILE A 54 12.14 -3.33 2.72
N ILE A 55 10.89 -3.18 3.16
CA ILE A 55 10.53 -3.21 4.58
C ILE A 55 10.88 -4.58 5.18
N GLU A 56 10.51 -5.66 4.50
CA GLU A 56 10.81 -7.03 4.95
C GLU A 56 12.32 -7.28 5.05
N MET A 57 13.08 -6.85 4.04
CA MET A 57 14.54 -6.99 4.04
C MET A 57 15.18 -6.19 5.19
N ASN A 58 14.75 -4.95 5.40
CA ASN A 58 15.23 -4.13 6.52
C ASN A 58 14.90 -4.77 7.86
N PHE A 59 13.71 -5.38 8.00
CA PHE A 59 13.33 -6.09 9.21
C PHE A 59 14.25 -7.28 9.50
N GLN A 60 14.60 -8.07 8.47
CA GLN A 60 15.57 -9.17 8.63
C GLN A 60 16.95 -8.66 9.04
N ILE A 61 17.45 -7.62 8.38
CA ILE A 61 18.76 -7.02 8.72
C ILE A 61 18.75 -6.50 10.17
N MET A 62 17.67 -5.84 10.61
CA MET A 62 17.54 -5.39 11.99
C MET A 62 17.56 -6.56 12.98
N LYS A 63 16.87 -7.66 12.66
CA LYS A 63 16.87 -8.87 13.50
C LYS A 63 18.26 -9.49 13.61
N GLU A 64 18.99 -9.59 12.50
CA GLU A 64 20.37 -10.08 12.47
C GLU A 64 21.32 -9.16 13.25
N ALA A 65 21.15 -7.84 13.12
CA ALA A 65 21.91 -6.86 13.88
C ALA A 65 21.66 -7.00 15.38
N THR A 66 20.39 -7.12 15.82
CA THR A 66 20.06 -7.36 17.22
C THR A 66 20.69 -8.65 17.73
N SER A 67 20.61 -9.75 16.97
CA SER A 67 21.25 -11.01 17.37
C SER A 67 22.77 -10.88 17.51
N THR A 68 23.41 -10.14 16.60
CA THR A 68 24.85 -9.90 16.63
C THR A 68 25.25 -9.05 17.84
N ILE A 69 24.48 -8.00 18.14
CA ILE A 69 24.70 -7.13 19.30
C ILE A 69 24.58 -7.94 20.60
N SER A 70 23.53 -8.76 20.76
CA SER A 70 23.38 -9.60 21.95
C SER A 70 24.51 -10.61 22.11
N ARG A 71 25.03 -11.19 21.02
CA ARG A 71 26.20 -12.06 21.09
C ARG A 71 27.44 -11.30 21.55
N PHE A 72 27.64 -10.09 21.05
CA PHE A 72 28.77 -9.26 21.43
C PHE A 72 28.68 -8.84 22.91
N GLU A 73 27.48 -8.47 23.38
CA GLU A 73 27.22 -8.17 24.79
C GLU A 73 27.58 -9.36 25.69
N ASN A 74 27.15 -10.57 25.35
CA ASN A 74 27.49 -11.76 26.12
C ASN A 74 29.00 -12.01 26.18
N LEU A 75 29.72 -11.85 25.07
CA LEU A 75 31.18 -12.00 25.03
C LEU A 75 31.88 -10.96 25.92
N LEU A 76 31.37 -9.73 25.98
CA LEU A 76 31.93 -8.70 26.87
C LEU A 76 31.69 -9.06 28.34
N VAL A 77 30.52 -9.59 28.69
CA VAL A 77 30.23 -10.06 30.05
C VAL A 77 31.20 -11.18 30.43
N GLU A 78 31.40 -12.18 29.57
CA GLU A 78 32.34 -13.28 29.81
C GLU A 78 33.77 -12.78 30.07
N LEU A 79 34.25 -11.80 29.30
CA LEU A 79 35.58 -11.21 29.48
C LEU A 79 35.73 -10.34 30.73
N MET A 80 34.64 -9.86 31.32
CA MET A 80 34.64 -9.05 32.54
C MET A 80 34.51 -9.91 33.81
N GLU A 81 34.06 -11.16 33.69
CA GLU A 81 33.94 -12.11 34.80
C GLU A 81 35.21 -12.98 35.00
N GLU A 82 36.20 -12.88 34.08
CA GLU A 82 37.58 -13.36 34.25
C GLU A 82 38.50 -12.32 34.95
#